data_AF-A0A964QG00-F1
#
_entry.id   AF-A0A964QG00-F1
#
_cell.length_a   1.000
_cell.length_b   1.000
_cell.length_c   1.000
_cell.angle_alpha   90.00
_cell.angle_beta   90.00
_cell.angle_gamma   90.00
#
_symmetry.space_group_name_H-M   'P 1'
#
loop_
_entity.id
_entity.type
_entity.pdbx_description
1 polymer ?
#
loop_
_entity_poly.entity_id
_entity_poly.type
_entity_poly.pdbx_seq_one_letter_code
_entity_poly.pdbx_strand_id
1 'polypeptide(L)'
;MMEDEHAKVRQAAWHTLEEGGLPKDEPTLTLLGQILAREPDPKVRRFAESLVGKELKARQQQETRRQELLARAAHQQQGKCDFCGESGVAVERDLETPILSNGHTRPALVCRRCARGG
;
A
#
# COMPACT_ATOMS: atom_id res chain seq x y z
N MET A 1 -21.20 -0.30 17.40
CA MET A 1 -19.88 -0.51 16.73
C MET A 1 -19.95 -0.01 15.28
N MET A 2 -18.86 0.03 14.51
CA MET A 2 -18.89 0.56 13.12
C MET A 2 -19.75 -0.26 12.13
N GLU A 3 -20.16 -1.48 12.49
CA GLU A 3 -21.10 -2.34 11.73
C GLU A 3 -22.46 -2.51 12.45
N ASP A 4 -22.79 -1.61 13.38
CA ASP A 4 -24.06 -1.65 14.10
C ASP A 4 -25.26 -1.47 13.16
N GLU A 5 -26.42 -2.01 13.50
CA GLU A 5 -27.65 -1.82 12.71
C GLU A 5 -28.09 -0.35 12.69
N HIS A 6 -27.82 0.40 13.77
CA HIS A 6 -28.22 1.79 13.91
C HIS A 6 -27.18 2.75 13.32
N ALA A 7 -27.60 3.55 12.32
CA ALA A 7 -26.75 4.54 11.67
C ALA A 7 -26.11 5.53 12.66
N LYS A 8 -26.81 5.92 13.73
CA LYS A 8 -26.28 6.81 14.78
C LYS A 8 -25.10 6.18 15.53
N VAL A 9 -25.16 4.87 15.80
CA VAL A 9 -24.09 4.16 16.50
C VAL A 9 -22.88 4.01 15.58
N ARG A 10 -23.09 3.72 14.29
CA ARG A 10 -22.00 3.70 13.29
C ARG A 10 -21.34 5.07 13.16
N GLN A 11 -22.13 6.14 13.07
CA GLN A 11 -21.62 7.51 13.01
C GLN A 11 -20.79 7.87 14.25
N ALA A 12 -21.28 7.54 15.45
CA ALA A 12 -20.55 7.77 16.69
C ALA A 12 -19.21 7.01 16.70
N ALA A 13 -19.18 5.77 16.21
CA ALA A 13 -17.95 5.00 16.12
C ALA A 13 -16.91 5.63 15.16
N TRP A 14 -17.36 6.21 14.03
CA TRP A 14 -16.48 6.98 13.14
C TRP A 14 -15.96 8.26 13.80
N HIS A 15 -16.77 8.96 14.60
CA HIS A 15 -16.32 10.11 15.37
C HIS A 15 -15.27 9.75 16.42
N THR A 16 -15.45 8.64 17.15
CA THR A 16 -14.43 8.18 18.11
C THR A 16 -13.10 7.88 17.44
N LEU A 17 -13.11 7.37 16.20
CA LEU A 17 -11.88 7.15 15.42
C LEU A 17 -11.17 8.46 15.06
N GLU A 18 -11.93 9.50 14.71
CA GLU A 18 -11.39 10.84 14.45
C GLU A 18 -10.71 11.42 15.68
N GLU A 19 -11.35 11.33 16.85
CA GLU A 19 -10.80 11.84 18.13
C GLU A 19 -9.56 11.06 18.60
N GLY A 20 -9.54 9.74 18.39
CA GLY A 20 -8.41 8.87 18.74
C GLY A 20 -7.20 8.98 17.81
N GLY A 21 -7.35 9.67 16.69
CA GLY A 21 -6.36 9.77 15.63
C GLY A 21 -6.51 8.69 14.57
N LEU A 22 -6.38 9.10 13.31
CA LEU A 22 -6.57 8.20 12.18
C LEU A 22 -5.45 7.14 12.12
N PRO A 23 -5.80 5.84 12.01
CA PRO A 23 -4.83 4.78 11.89
C PRO A 23 -4.08 4.89 10.56
N LYS A 24 -2.80 4.53 10.60
CA LYS A 24 -1.91 4.51 9.43
C LYS A 24 -1.39 3.12 9.10
N ASP A 25 -1.64 2.16 9.99
CA ASP A 25 -1.26 0.79 9.76
C ASP A 25 -2.20 0.15 8.73
N GLU A 26 -1.59 -0.73 7.95
CA GLU A 26 -2.24 -1.30 6.78
C GLU A 26 -3.40 -2.26 7.11
N PRO A 27 -3.29 -3.15 8.13
CA PRO A 27 -4.43 -4.00 8.50
C PRO A 27 -5.67 -3.20 8.88
N THR A 28 -5.51 -2.11 9.64
CA THR A 28 -6.64 -1.28 10.07
C THR A 28 -7.24 -0.50 8.92
N LEU A 29 -6.42 0.11 8.05
CA LEU A 29 -6.93 0.79 6.85
C LEU A 29 -7.68 -0.17 5.92
N THR A 30 -7.23 -1.42 5.79
CA THR A 30 -7.94 -2.46 5.02
C THR A 30 -9.34 -2.69 5.56
N LEU A 31 -9.45 -2.89 6.88
CA LEU A 31 -10.73 -3.14 7.54
C LEU A 31 -11.67 -1.94 7.39
N LEU A 32 -11.15 -0.72 7.61
CA LEU A 32 -11.94 0.51 7.46
C LEU A 32 -12.44 0.70 6.03
N GLY A 33 -11.64 0.36 5.01
CA GLY A 33 -12.06 0.35 3.63
C GLY A 33 -13.22 -0.63 3.36
N GLN A 34 -13.16 -1.83 3.96
CA GLN A 34 -14.22 -2.84 3.83
C GLN A 34 -15.53 -2.40 4.52
N ILE A 35 -15.44 -1.84 5.72
CA ILE A 35 -16.59 -1.29 6.46
C ILE A 35 -17.22 -0.15 5.65
N LEU A 36 -16.40 0.78 5.16
CA LEU A 36 -16.87 1.92 4.38
C LEU A 36 -17.58 1.48 3.09
N ALA A 37 -17.03 0.49 2.37
CA ALA A 37 -17.64 -0.03 1.16
C ALA A 37 -19.02 -0.67 1.40
N ARG A 38 -19.28 -1.16 2.61
CA ARG A 38 -20.54 -1.80 3.02
C ARG A 38 -21.51 -0.85 3.73
N GLU A 39 -21.10 0.37 4.07
CA GLU A 39 -21.92 1.32 4.83
C GLU A 39 -23.20 1.68 4.05
N PRO A 40 -24.40 1.28 4.51
CA PRO A 40 -25.64 1.49 3.75
C PRO A 40 -26.14 2.94 3.82
N ASP A 41 -25.80 3.70 4.87
CA ASP A 41 -26.26 5.07 5.04
C ASP A 41 -25.35 6.06 4.28
N PRO A 42 -25.88 6.81 3.28
CA PRO A 42 -25.06 7.72 2.49
C PRO A 42 -24.43 8.87 3.29
N LYS A 43 -25.04 9.30 4.40
CA LYS A 43 -24.48 10.36 5.25
C LYS A 43 -23.31 9.82 6.06
N VAL A 44 -23.49 8.64 6.68
CA VAL A 44 -22.41 7.97 7.42
C VAL A 44 -21.25 7.64 6.48
N ARG A 45 -21.55 7.17 5.26
CA ARG A 45 -20.54 6.88 4.24
C ARG A 45 -19.73 8.11 3.87
N ARG A 46 -20.38 9.24 3.55
CA ARG A 46 -19.69 10.50 3.21
C ARG A 46 -18.84 11.02 4.37
N PHE A 47 -19.36 10.89 5.60
CA PHE A 47 -18.60 11.26 6.79
C PHE A 47 -17.33 10.40 6.92
N ALA A 48 -17.46 9.08 6.88
CA ALA A 48 -16.33 8.17 6.92
C ALA A 48 -15.34 8.39 5.75
N GLU A 49 -15.83 8.63 4.52
CA GLU A 49 -15.00 9.01 3.36
C GLU A 49 -14.19 10.29 3.63
N SER A 50 -14.78 11.28 4.32
CA SER A 50 -14.08 12.52 4.65
C SER A 50 -12.95 12.32 5.68
N LEU A 51 -13.08 11.30 6.53
CA LEU A 51 -12.08 10.96 7.55
C LEU A 51 -10.93 10.14 6.99
N VAL A 52 -11.21 9.00 6.34
CA VAL A 52 -10.19 8.02 5.94
C VAL A 52 -9.91 7.98 4.43
N GLY A 53 -10.65 8.75 3.64
CA GLY A 53 -10.59 8.67 2.18
C GLY A 53 -9.23 9.07 1.60
N LYS A 54 -8.48 9.94 2.26
CA LYS A 54 -7.13 10.33 1.83
C LYS A 54 -6.14 9.18 2.01
N GLU A 55 -6.17 8.53 3.16
CA GLU A 55 -5.31 7.41 3.54
C GLU A 55 -5.61 6.19 2.67
N LEU A 56 -6.90 5.88 2.47
CA LEU A 56 -7.34 4.82 1.56
C LEU A 56 -6.89 5.07 0.11
N LYS A 57 -7.00 6.31 -0.38
CA LYS A 57 -6.51 6.68 -1.74
C LYS A 57 -5.00 6.55 -1.85
N ALA A 58 -4.25 7.02 -0.85
CA ALA A 58 -2.80 6.92 -0.84
C ALA A 58 -2.34 5.45 -0.90
N ARG A 59 -3.00 4.59 -0.12
CA ARG A 59 -2.78 3.14 -0.14
C ARG A 59 -3.12 2.53 -1.51
N GLN A 60 -4.29 2.84 -2.07
CA GLN A 60 -4.66 2.35 -3.40
C GLN A 60 -3.64 2.74 -4.47
N GLN A 61 -3.12 3.97 -4.43
CA GLN A 61 -2.06 4.43 -5.34
C GLN A 61 -0.76 3.66 -5.16
N GLN A 62 -0.36 3.34 -3.92
CA GLN A 62 0.82 2.53 -3.67
C GLN A 62 0.66 1.11 -4.23
N GLU A 63 -0.51 0.49 -4.05
CA GLU A 63 -0.81 -0.82 -4.61
C GLU A 63 -0.80 -0.82 -6.13
N THR A 64 -1.46 0.15 -6.77
CA THR A 64 -1.44 0.29 -8.23
C THR A 64 -0.01 0.47 -8.74
N ARG A 65 0.79 1.32 -8.08
CA ARG A 65 2.21 1.51 -8.44
C ARG A 65 3.01 0.21 -8.27
N ARG A 66 2.74 -0.56 -7.22
CA ARG A 66 3.37 -1.88 -7.01
C ARG A 66 3.00 -2.83 -8.15
N GLN A 67 1.73 -2.91 -8.52
CA GLN A 67 1.25 -3.73 -9.63
C GLN A 67 1.87 -3.33 -10.97
N GLU A 68 1.96 -2.02 -11.26
CA GLU A 68 2.64 -1.52 -12.46
C GLU A 68 4.12 -1.91 -12.50
N LEU A 69 4.81 -1.84 -11.36
CA LEU A 69 6.21 -2.26 -11.26
C LEU A 69 6.39 -3.76 -11.48
N LEU A 70 5.49 -4.59 -10.93
CA LEU A 70 5.48 -6.04 -11.17
C LEU A 70 5.19 -6.38 -12.63
N ALA A 71 4.21 -5.71 -13.25
CA ALA A 71 3.90 -5.90 -14.67
C ALA A 71 5.08 -5.52 -15.57
N ARG A 72 5.84 -4.47 -15.22
CA ARG A 72 7.07 -4.08 -15.94
C ARG A 72 8.24 -5.03 -15.72
N ALA A 73 8.31 -5.70 -14.55
CA ALA A 73 9.37 -6.68 -14.25
C ALA A 73 9.28 -7.94 -15.13
N ALA A 74 8.14 -8.20 -15.78
CA ALA A 74 8.00 -9.29 -16.75
C ALA A 74 8.86 -9.11 -18.02
N HIS A 75 9.31 -7.88 -18.31
CA HIS A 75 10.33 -7.64 -19.34
C HIS A 75 11.72 -7.72 -18.71
N GLN A 76 12.49 -8.74 -19.11
CA GLN A 76 13.88 -8.95 -18.67
C GLN A 76 14.70 -7.66 -18.84
N GLN A 77 14.94 -6.94 -17.74
CA GLN A 77 15.81 -5.79 -17.72
C GLN A 77 17.25 -6.27 -17.53
N GLN A 78 18.16 -5.78 -18.38
CA GLN A 78 19.60 -5.91 -18.14
C GLN A 78 20.06 -4.73 -17.29
N GLY A 79 20.86 -5.01 -16.26
CA GLY A 79 21.32 -3.98 -15.33
C GLY A 79 22.48 -4.44 -14.47
N LYS A 80 22.77 -3.63 -13.44
CA LYS A 80 23.74 -3.96 -12.39
C LYS A 80 22.99 -4.53 -11.19
N CYS A 81 23.43 -5.69 -10.71
CA CYS A 81 22.93 -6.27 -9.47
C CYS A 81 23.43 -5.45 -8.27
N ASP A 82 22.53 -5.03 -7.39
CA ASP A 82 22.87 -4.26 -6.19
C ASP A 82 23.56 -5.12 -5.11
N PHE A 83 23.45 -6.45 -5.20
CA PHE A 83 24.02 -7.38 -4.21
C PHE A 83 25.41 -7.89 -4.58
N CYS A 84 25.59 -8.39 -5.81
CA CYS A 84 26.90 -8.88 -6.27
C CYS A 84 27.70 -7.87 -7.09
N GLY A 85 27.09 -6.74 -7.48
CA GLY A 85 27.74 -5.70 -8.30
C GLY A 85 27.92 -6.06 -9.78
N GLU A 86 27.55 -7.27 -10.20
CA GLU A 86 27.68 -7.73 -11.58
C GLU A 86 26.79 -6.91 -12.52
N SER A 87 27.36 -6.47 -13.65
CA SER A 87 26.69 -5.57 -14.61
C SER A 87 26.38 -6.29 -15.92
N GLY A 88 25.34 -5.87 -16.64
CA GLY A 88 24.90 -6.49 -17.89
C GLY A 88 24.17 -7.81 -17.71
N VAL A 89 23.76 -8.15 -16.48
CA VAL A 89 23.01 -9.37 -16.17
C VAL A 89 21.52 -9.09 -16.13
N ALA A 90 20.72 -10.12 -16.36
CA ALA A 90 19.29 -10.06 -16.11
C ALA A 90 19.04 -9.81 -14.62
N VAL A 91 18.33 -8.72 -14.32
CA VAL A 91 17.97 -8.31 -12.97
C VAL A 91 16.46 -8.17 -12.83
N GLU A 92 15.97 -8.54 -11.66
CA GLU A 92 14.58 -8.35 -11.24
C GLU A 92 14.54 -7.29 -10.14
N ARG A 93 13.40 -6.61 -9.98
CA ARG A 93 13.21 -5.64 -8.89
C ARG A 93 12.73 -6.35 -7.65
N ASP A 94 13.53 -6.32 -6.59
CA ASP A 94 13.08 -6.66 -5.25
C ASP A 94 12.42 -5.41 -4.64
N LEU A 95 11.08 -5.47 -4.51
CA LEU A 95 10.25 -4.38 -4.02
C LEU A 95 10.27 -4.24 -2.50
N GLU A 96 10.82 -5.22 -1.79
CA GLU A 96 10.86 -5.25 -0.33
C GLU A 96 12.16 -4.63 0.20
N THR A 97 13.23 -4.64 -0.60
CA THR A 97 14.52 -4.06 -0.24
C THR A 97 14.70 -2.65 -0.84
N PRO A 98 14.67 -1.57 -0.03
CA PRO A 98 14.97 -0.22 -0.49
C PRO A 98 16.48 0.04 -0.60
N ILE A 99 16.92 0.62 -1.73
CA ILE A 99 18.30 1.06 -1.98
C ILE A 99 18.32 2.58 -2.14
N LEU A 100 19.25 3.24 -1.45
CA LEU A 100 19.52 4.67 -1.63
C LEU A 100 20.47 4.87 -2.82
N SER A 101 19.99 5.53 -3.87
CA SER A 101 20.74 5.77 -5.11
C SER A 101 20.56 7.22 -5.54
N ASN A 102 21.66 7.98 -5.66
CA ASN A 102 21.65 9.39 -6.09
C ASN A 102 20.63 10.26 -5.33
N GLY A 103 20.51 10.08 -4.02
CA GLY A 103 19.59 10.85 -3.18
C GLY A 103 18.11 10.41 -3.25
N HIS A 104 17.78 9.38 -4.02
CA HIS A 104 16.44 8.82 -4.12
C HIS A 104 16.40 7.36 -3.67
N THR A 105 15.31 6.95 -3.02
CA THR A 105 15.06 5.55 -2.66
C THR A 105 14.40 4.82 -3.81
N ARG A 106 14.98 3.69 -4.23
CA ARG A 106 14.42 2.79 -5.26
C ARG A 106 14.42 1.33 -4.78
N PRO A 107 13.59 0.46 -5.36
CA PRO A 107 13.72 -0.99 -5.19
C PRO A 107 15.12 -1.49 -5.58
N ALA A 108 15.59 -2.53 -4.90
CA ALA A 108 16.83 -3.21 -5.25
C ALA A 108 16.71 -3.95 -6.59
N LEU A 109 17.81 -4.02 -7.34
CA LEU A 109 17.98 -4.83 -8.54
C LEU A 109 18.75 -6.08 -8.16
N VAL A 110 18.12 -7.25 -8.29
CA VAL A 110 18.70 -8.54 -7.90
C VAL A 110 18.83 -9.44 -9.12
N CYS A 111 20.02 -10.03 -9.32
CA CYS A 111 20.21 -11.03 -10.39
C CYS A 111 19.68 -12.40 -9.95
N ARG A 112 19.40 -13.29 -10.91
CA ARG A 112 18.89 -14.65 -10.65
C ARG A 112 19.76 -15.47 -9.69
N ARG A 113 21.08 -15.21 -9.67
CA ARG A 113 22.02 -15.88 -8.77
C ARG A 113 21.81 -15.44 -7.32
N CYS A 114 21.70 -14.14 -7.08
CA CYS A 114 21.44 -13.58 -5.76
C CYS A 114 20.02 -13.89 -5.27
N ALA A 115 19.02 -13.94 -6.16
CA ALA A 115 17.64 -14.27 -5.80
C ALA A 115 17.44 -15.73 -5.35
N ARG A 116 18.32 -16.66 -5.74
CA ARG A 116 18.24 -18.10 -5.42
C ARG A 116 19.15 -18.55 -4.27
N GLY A 117 20.05 -17.68 -3.83
CA GLY A 117 21.08 -17.99 -2.83
C GLY A 117 20.89 -17.27 -1.50
N GLY A 118 19.70 -16.71 -1.26
CA GLY A 118 19.29 -16.12 0.01
C GLY A 118 18.66 -17.16 0.93
#